data_AF-A0A1J0P895-F1
#
_entry.id   AF-A0A1J0P895-F1
#
_cell.length_a   1.000
_cell.length_b   1.000
_cell.length_c   1.000
_cell.angle_alpha   90.00
_cell.angle_beta   90.00
_cell.angle_gamma   90.00
#
_symmetry.space_group_name_H-M   'P 1'
#
loop_
_entity.id
_entity.type
_entity.pdbx_description
1 polymer ?
#
loop_
_entity_poly.entity_id
_entity_poly.type
_entity_poly.pdbx_seq_one_letter_code
_entity_poly.pdbx_strand_id
1 'polypeptide(L)' 'MTRSRSYNRSQRWTAKLRRRSLRAALPEHHEGEALLLQPPDQLRRLAVSREQDHELLDLLEGAV' A
#
# COMPACT_ATOMS: atom_id res chain seq x y z
N MET A 1 -36.32 16.21 4.30
CA MET A 1 -35.03 15.61 3.83
C MET A 1 -34.93 14.19 4.37
N THR A 2 -34.90 13.16 3.52
CA THR A 2 -34.90 11.76 3.96
C THR A 2 -33.60 11.43 4.71
N ARG A 3 -33.71 10.82 5.91
CA ARG A 3 -32.60 10.49 6.83
C ARG A 3 -31.42 9.77 6.13
N SER A 4 -31.69 9.08 5.02
CA SER A 4 -30.70 8.40 4.19
C SER A 4 -29.71 9.36 3.48
N ARG A 5 -30.14 10.55 3.02
CA ARG A 5 -29.25 11.46 2.27
C ARG A 5 -28.20 12.13 3.17
N SER A 6 -28.60 12.57 4.36
CA SER A 6 -27.68 13.17 5.33
C SER A 6 -26.69 12.13 5.87
N TYR A 7 -27.15 10.92 6.15
CA TYR A 7 -26.31 9.79 6.56
C TYR A 7 -25.27 9.42 5.50
N ASN A 8 -25.66 9.32 4.24
CA ASN A 8 -24.72 9.03 3.15
C ASN A 8 -23.69 10.16 2.95
N ARG A 9 -24.08 11.42 3.14
CA ARG A 9 -23.16 12.56 3.06
C ARG A 9 -22.15 12.53 4.21
N SER A 10 -22.58 12.24 5.43
CA SER A 10 -21.65 12.14 6.58
C SER A 10 -20.67 11.00 6.39
N GLN A 11 -21.13 9.81 5.97
CA GLN A 11 -20.26 8.67 5.68
C GLN A 11 -19.22 8.98 4.59
N ARG A 12 -19.63 9.62 3.48
CA ARG A 12 -18.70 10.06 2.43
C ARG A 12 -17.65 11.04 2.96
N TRP A 13 -18.05 11.96 3.84
CA TRP A 13 -17.15 12.93 4.44
C TRP A 13 -16.16 12.27 5.40
N THR A 14 -16.61 11.40 6.29
CA THR A 14 -15.74 10.64 7.22
C THR A 14 -14.74 9.76 6.44
N ALA A 15 -15.18 9.07 5.39
CA ALA A 15 -14.30 8.28 4.53
C ALA A 15 -13.27 9.14 3.78
N LYS A 16 -13.60 10.39 3.45
CA LYS A 16 -12.63 11.33 2.85
C LYS A 16 -11.58 11.77 3.87
N LEU A 17 -12.00 12.12 5.08
CA LEU A 17 -11.07 12.50 6.16
C LEU A 17 -10.12 11.36 6.52
N ARG A 18 -10.64 10.13 6.67
CA ARG A 18 -9.83 8.93 6.94
C ARG A 18 -8.80 8.67 5.84
N ARG A 19 -9.17 8.83 4.57
CA ARG A 19 -8.22 8.70 3.45
C ARG A 19 -7.15 9.78 3.49
N ARG A 20 -7.51 11.03 3.83
CA ARG A 20 -6.54 12.13 3.95
C ARG A 20 -5.58 11.90 5.11
N SER A 21 -6.07 11.47 6.28
CA SER A 21 -5.23 11.16 7.43
C SER A 21 -4.31 9.98 7.16
N LEU A 22 -4.80 8.93 6.49
CA LEU A 22 -3.98 7.79 6.08
C LEU A 22 -2.89 8.21 5.11
N ARG A 23 -3.21 9.02 4.09
CA ARG A 23 -2.18 9.54 3.17
C ARG A 23 -1.13 10.39 3.88
N ALA A 24 -1.53 11.23 4.84
CA ALA A 24 -0.59 12.03 5.62
C ALA A 24 0.26 11.21 6.60
N ALA A 25 -0.25 10.05 7.04
CA ALA A 25 0.46 9.13 7.93
C ALA A 25 1.33 8.12 7.18
N LEU A 26 1.05 7.89 5.90
CA LEU A 26 1.92 7.11 5.04
C LEU A 26 3.11 8.01 4.64
N PRO A 27 4.34 7.52 4.73
CA PRO A 27 5.47 8.19 4.07
C PRO A 27 5.10 8.39 2.60
N GLU A 28 5.39 9.57 2.04
CA GLU A 28 5.33 9.77 0.59
C GLU A 28 6.29 8.73 -0.01
N HIS A 29 5.75 7.61 -0.50
CA HIS A 29 6.53 6.54 -1.09
C HIS A 29 7.04 7.07 -2.43
N HIS A 30 8.17 7.78 -2.40
CA HIS A 30 8.97 8.00 -3.60
C HIS A 30 9.51 6.64 -4.01
N GLU A 31 8.94 6.04 -5.05
CA GLU A 31 9.46 4.83 -5.67
C GLU A 31 10.95 5.05 -5.99
N GLY A 32 11.84 4.45 -5.19
CA GLY A 32 13.30 4.53 -5.36
C GLY A 32 14.10 5.21 -4.25
N GLU A 33 13.54 6.15 -3.47
CA GLU A 33 14.35 6.87 -2.45
C GLU A 33 14.68 6.02 -1.23
N ALA A 34 13.76 5.15 -0.81
CA ALA A 34 13.98 4.26 0.33
C ALA A 34 15.08 3.21 0.08
N LEU A 35 15.43 2.92 -1.18
CA LEU A 35 16.50 1.99 -1.51
C LEU A 35 17.88 2.65 -1.46
N LEU A 36 17.98 3.96 -1.70
CA LEU A 36 19.28 4.66 -1.71
C LEU A 36 19.84 4.92 -0.30
N LEU A 37 18.98 4.93 0.71
CA LEU A 37 19.34 5.17 2.11
C LEU A 37 19.70 3.90 2.88
N GLN A 38 19.47 2.72 2.29
CA GLN A 38 19.67 1.45 2.98
C GLN A 38 21.07 0.88 2.72
N PRO A 39 21.70 0.23 3.72
CA PRO A 39 22.95 -0.48 3.52
C PRO A 39 22.84 -1.51 2.39
N PRO A 40 23.92 -1.73 1.60
CA PRO A 40 23.89 -2.61 0.43
C PRO A 40 23.47 -4.05 0.77
N ASP A 41 23.76 -4.54 1.98
CA ASP A 41 23.34 -5.87 2.42
C ASP A 41 21.83 -6.00 2.64
N GLN A 42 21.16 -4.92 3.05
CA GLN A 42 19.70 -4.93 3.18
C GLN A 42 19.02 -4.89 1.81
N LEU A 43 19.60 -4.16 0.85
CA LEU A 43 19.12 -4.15 -0.53
C LEU A 43 19.21 -5.52 -1.18
N ARG A 44 20.31 -6.25 -0.95
CA ARG A 44 20.46 -7.64 -1.42
C ARG A 44 19.40 -8.56 -0.84
N ARG A 45 19.12 -8.47 0.47
CA ARG A 45 18.07 -9.29 1.11
C ARG A 45 16.68 -8.98 0.57
N LEU A 46 16.37 -7.70 0.34
CA LEU A 46 15.08 -7.29 -0.25
C LEU A 46 14.93 -7.77 -1.70
N ALA A 47 16.01 -7.73 -2.49
CA ALA A 47 16.00 -8.25 -3.85
C ALA A 47 15.71 -9.75 -3.89
N VAL A 48 16.41 -10.53 -3.06
CA VAL A 48 16.19 -11.98 -2.93
C VAL A 48 14.77 -12.29 -2.43
N SER A 49 14.25 -11.53 -1.46
CA SER A 49 12.88 -11.71 -0.98
C SER A 49 11.85 -11.48 -2.07
N ARG A 50 12.02 -10.44 -2.91
CA ARG A 50 11.12 -10.18 -4.04
C ARG A 50 11.16 -11.28 -5.08
N GLU A 51 12.34 -11.82 -5.36
CA GLU A 51 12.51 -12.91 -6.32
C GLU A 51 11.77 -14.17 -5.83
N GLN A 52 11.89 -14.50 -4.53
CA GLN A 52 11.13 -15.58 -3.91
C GLN A 52 9.61 -15.36 -3.95
N ASP A 53 9.15 -14.12 -3.72
CA ASP A 53 7.73 -13.79 -3.80
C ASP A 53 7.19 -13.98 -5.22
N HIS A 54 7.98 -13.61 -6.24
CA HIS A 54 7.62 -13.83 -7.64
C HIS A 54 7.57 -15.32 -7.99
N GLU A 55 8.55 -16.11 -7.57
CA GLU A 55 8.54 -17.57 -7.75
C GLU A 55 7.30 -18.23 -7.10
N LEU A 56 6.91 -17.77 -5.91
CA LEU A 56 5.71 -18.26 -5.24
C LEU A 56 4.41 -17.88 -5.97
N LEU A 57 4.35 -16.68 -6.54
CA LEU A 57 3.22 -16.24 -7.35
C LEU A 57 3.12 -17.03 -8.65
N ASP A 58 4.24 -17.29 -9.33
CA ASP A 58 4.29 -18.09 -10.55
C ASP A 58 3.86 -19.55 -10.28
N LEU A 59 4.25 -20.11 -9.13
CA LEU A 59 3.80 -21.44 -8.69
C LEU A 59 2.30 -21.47 -8.37
N LEU A 60 1.75 -20.40 -7.78
CA LEU A 60 0.32 -20.29 -7.50
C LEU A 60 -0.51 -20.11 -8.78
N GLU A 61 -0.03 -19.32 -9.73
CA GLU A 61 -0.69 -19.12 -11.02
C GLU A 61 -0.58 -20.35 -11.93
N GLY A 62 0.54 -21.09 -11.89
CA GLY A 62 0.73 -22.34 -12.61
C GLY A 62 0.04 -23.57 -11.98
N ALA A 63 -0.46 -23.45 -10.75
CA ALA A 63 -1.22 -24.50 -10.06
C ALA A 63 -2.74 -24.43 -10.29
N VAL A 64 -3.20 -23.48 -11.13
CA VAL A 64 -4.60 -23.31 -11.58
C VAL A 64 -4.75 -23.80 -13.01
#